data_AF-A0A2P4P8H2-F1
#
_entry.id   AF-A0A2P4P8H2-F1
#
_cell.length_a   1.000
_cell.length_b   1.000
_cell.length_c   1.000
_cell.angle_alpha   90.00
_cell.angle_beta   90.00
_cell.angle_gamma   90.00
#
_symmetry.space_group_name_H-M   'P 1'
#
loop_
_entity.id
_entity.type
_entity.pdbx_description
1 polymer ?
#
loop_
_entity_poly.entity_id
_entity_poly.type
_entity_poly.pdbx_seq_one_letter_code
_entity_poly.pdbx_strand_id
1 'polypeptide(L)'
;MAEVDLFMTSNNEEFFDHNNKLSVQRRIPHNDIHELVKYGEHPIYESLKIDKSKTLIEKSLFEKIDYQTKLNCVKEEAMTIALERYLIPMVSKNTETSYNLALARICTTLSKGWFCQFAIDNYPKLLNLDKDLLSIAYDIIDKYPLVEQKKQLSSMFDPETQIIFETIKPYTKEILSFDEIHFYDGRVNRTGIEITSPVDRFVSITAIVTTLYMTSEKRNNYWSASVVILPSDELEAVSNIDYESDNESGAFDDPLNIHPYYNLDGKKHIKITSKNVFTFNSYKDRMIIRAKSADYVANKLKIPDVNGDLLFKYVLCYLNPSFESFNKIPPLGHHMDKLIAEENISNIAATQHPWYSAWIYALKNKQLKAFHRK
;
A
#
# COMPACT_ATOMS: atom_id res chain seq x y z
N MET A 1 -20.49 -14.87 -34.92
CA MET A 1 -19.49 -15.04 -33.86
C MET A 1 -19.41 -13.71 -33.13
N ALA A 2 -19.82 -13.69 -31.86
CA ALA A 2 -19.75 -12.48 -31.05
C ALA A 2 -18.30 -12.31 -30.59
N GLU A 3 -17.63 -11.28 -31.11
CA GLU A 3 -16.36 -10.80 -30.57
C GLU A 3 -16.67 -10.06 -29.26
N VAL A 4 -16.12 -10.59 -28.16
CA VAL A 4 -16.34 -10.12 -26.79
C VAL A 4 -15.15 -9.25 -26.39
N ASP A 5 -15.38 -7.96 -26.14
CA ASP A 5 -14.38 -7.06 -25.56
C ASP A 5 -14.93 -6.45 -24.27
N LEU A 6 -14.14 -6.62 -23.20
CA LEU A 6 -14.47 -6.34 -21.81
C LEU A 6 -14.33 -4.84 -21.51
N PHE A 7 -15.43 -4.19 -21.11
CA PHE A 7 -15.36 -2.95 -20.33
C PHE A 7 -16.02 -3.19 -18.96
N MET A 8 -15.16 -3.44 -17.96
CA MET A 8 -15.27 -3.19 -16.51
C MET A 8 -16.55 -3.56 -15.74
N THR A 9 -16.98 -4.82 -15.68
CA THR A 9 -18.16 -5.24 -14.87
C THR A 9 -18.02 -4.87 -13.39
N SER A 10 -18.94 -4.02 -12.91
CA SER A 10 -19.33 -3.97 -11.49
C SER A 10 -19.89 -5.35 -11.07
N ASN A 11 -19.57 -5.76 -9.84
CA ASN A 11 -19.87 -7.04 -9.19
C ASN A 11 -18.94 -8.21 -9.54
N ASN A 12 -17.67 -8.07 -9.13
CA ASN A 12 -16.89 -9.15 -8.54
C ASN A 12 -16.07 -8.51 -7.40
N GLU A 13 -16.67 -8.43 -6.22
CA GLU A 13 -15.98 -8.03 -4.97
C GLU A 13 -14.95 -9.08 -4.50
N GLU A 14 -14.56 -10.04 -5.34
CA GLU A 14 -13.80 -11.22 -4.87
C GLU A 14 -12.54 -11.56 -5.69
N PHE A 15 -12.04 -10.71 -6.59
CA PHE A 15 -10.80 -11.04 -7.31
C PHE A 15 -9.76 -9.92 -7.50
N PHE A 16 -10.05 -8.68 -7.12
CA PHE A 16 -9.05 -7.60 -7.20
C PHE A 16 -8.91 -6.75 -5.94
N ASP A 17 -9.43 -7.22 -4.80
CA ASP A 17 -9.40 -6.44 -3.54
C ASP A 17 -8.39 -6.93 -2.50
N HIS A 18 -7.52 -7.88 -2.86
CA HIS A 18 -6.41 -8.26 -1.99
C HIS A 18 -5.12 -7.55 -2.42
N ASN A 19 -4.86 -6.47 -1.68
CA ASN A 19 -3.55 -5.93 -1.32
C ASN A 19 -2.91 -4.84 -2.19
N ASN A 20 -3.54 -4.40 -3.27
CA ASN A 20 -3.10 -3.15 -3.91
C ASN A 20 -3.55 -1.95 -3.05
N LYS A 21 -2.79 -1.57 -2.01
CA LYS A 21 -3.00 -0.32 -1.24
C LYS A 21 -2.63 0.95 -2.03
N LEU A 22 -2.41 0.82 -3.35
CA LEU A 22 -2.56 1.88 -4.35
C LEU A 22 -3.87 1.75 -5.13
N SER A 23 -4.89 1.16 -4.51
CA SER A 23 -6.28 1.33 -4.91
C SER A 23 -6.53 2.82 -5.09
N VAL A 24 -6.99 3.18 -6.29
CA VAL A 24 -7.52 4.51 -6.56
C VAL A 24 -8.50 4.77 -5.42
N GLN A 25 -8.14 5.68 -4.50
CA GLN A 25 -9.07 6.11 -3.47
C GLN A 25 -10.14 6.91 -4.19
N ARG A 26 -11.17 6.19 -4.63
CA ARG A 26 -12.35 6.75 -5.30
C ARG A 26 -13.07 7.60 -4.26
N ARG A 27 -12.78 8.91 -4.24
CA ARG A 27 -13.59 9.88 -3.48
C ARG A 27 -15.05 9.86 -3.94
N ILE A 28 -15.24 9.45 -5.19
CA ILE A 28 -16.52 9.35 -5.88
C ILE A 28 -16.46 8.11 -6.79
N PRO A 29 -17.54 7.30 -6.90
CA PRO A 29 -17.63 6.19 -7.83
C PRO A 29 -17.33 6.61 -9.27
N HIS A 30 -16.65 5.76 -10.03
CA HIS A 30 -16.27 6.05 -11.42
C HIS A 30 -17.46 6.45 -12.30
N ASN A 31 -18.60 5.75 -12.15
CA ASN A 31 -19.82 6.06 -12.89
C ASN A 31 -20.40 7.45 -12.56
N ASP A 32 -20.22 7.94 -11.33
CA ASP A 32 -20.72 9.25 -10.92
C ASP A 32 -19.84 10.39 -11.46
N ILE A 33 -18.56 10.11 -11.77
CA ILE A 33 -17.68 11.10 -12.43
C ILE A 33 -18.15 11.33 -13.87
N HIS A 34 -18.63 10.29 -14.56
CA HIS A 34 -19.18 10.40 -15.91
C HIS A 34 -20.32 11.42 -15.98
N GLU A 35 -21.16 11.51 -14.94
CA GLU A 35 -22.23 12.51 -14.85
C GLU A 35 -21.72 13.97 -14.84
N LEU A 36 -20.48 14.19 -14.37
CA LEU A 36 -19.86 15.51 -14.30
C LEU A 36 -19.21 15.90 -15.64
N VAL A 37 -18.80 14.90 -16.43
CA VAL A 37 -18.09 15.11 -17.69
C VAL A 37 -18.94 14.81 -18.94
N LYS A 38 -20.22 14.44 -18.78
CA LYS A 38 -21.14 14.14 -19.89
C LYS A 38 -21.35 15.28 -20.90
N TYR A 39 -21.52 14.94 -22.17
CA TYR A 39 -21.82 15.91 -23.24
C TYR A 39 -23.32 16.14 -23.49
N GLY A 40 -24.20 15.31 -22.91
CA GLY A 40 -25.65 15.43 -23.04
C GLY A 40 -26.39 15.33 -21.71
N GLU A 41 -27.68 14.99 -21.76
CA GLU A 41 -28.52 14.81 -20.57
C GLU A 41 -28.02 13.67 -19.66
N HIS A 42 -27.43 12.63 -20.25
CA HIS A 42 -26.85 11.48 -19.57
C HIS A 42 -25.49 11.12 -20.20
N PRO A 43 -24.60 10.44 -19.46
CA PRO A 43 -23.34 9.95 -20.01
C PRO A 43 -23.56 9.06 -21.23
N ILE A 44 -22.74 9.23 -22.27
CA ILE A 44 -22.95 8.56 -23.56
C ILE A 44 -22.84 7.04 -23.39
N TYR A 45 -21.92 6.57 -22.54
CA TYR A 45 -21.71 5.14 -22.31
C TYR A 45 -22.97 4.40 -21.82
N GLU A 46 -23.90 5.09 -21.13
CA GLU A 46 -25.15 4.47 -20.69
C GLU A 46 -26.08 4.09 -21.85
N SER A 47 -26.11 4.92 -22.91
CA SER A 47 -26.89 4.65 -24.11
C SER A 47 -26.32 3.50 -24.95
N LEU A 48 -25.09 3.09 -24.66
CA LEU A 48 -24.36 2.03 -25.36
C LEU A 48 -24.44 0.67 -24.66
N LYS A 49 -25.20 0.56 -23.58
CA LYS A 49 -25.40 -0.70 -22.84
C LYS A 49 -26.72 -1.34 -23.23
N ILE A 50 -26.71 -2.64 -23.52
CA ILE A 50 -27.95 -3.45 -23.62
C ILE A 50 -28.49 -3.75 -22.22
N ASP A 51 -27.60 -4.09 -21.29
CA ASP A 51 -27.92 -4.37 -19.90
C ASP A 51 -27.30 -3.29 -19.02
N LYS A 52 -28.13 -2.43 -18.42
CA LYS A 52 -27.67 -1.32 -17.58
C LYS A 52 -26.96 -1.78 -16.30
N SER A 53 -27.16 -3.02 -15.87
CA SER A 53 -26.47 -3.61 -14.72
C SER A 53 -25.03 -4.03 -15.05
N LYS A 54 -24.73 -4.18 -16.35
CA LYS A 54 -23.38 -4.43 -16.85
C LYS A 54 -22.76 -3.11 -17.28
N THR A 55 -21.45 -3.14 -17.37
CA THR A 55 -20.59 -2.01 -17.78
C THR A 55 -20.09 -2.14 -19.21
N LEU A 56 -20.39 -3.27 -19.84
CA LEU A 56 -20.06 -3.58 -21.21
C LEU A 56 -20.85 -2.68 -22.15
N ILE A 57 -20.11 -1.91 -22.97
CA ILE A 57 -20.66 -1.17 -24.10
C ILE A 57 -20.69 -2.06 -25.33
N GLU A 58 -21.75 -1.95 -26.10
CA GLU A 58 -22.00 -2.82 -27.25
C GLU A 58 -21.51 -2.18 -28.54
N LYS A 59 -20.60 -2.86 -29.23
CA LYS A 59 -20.01 -2.38 -30.50
C LYS A 59 -21.08 -1.99 -31.51
N SER A 60 -22.13 -2.79 -31.62
CA SER A 60 -23.23 -2.54 -32.57
C SER A 60 -24.04 -1.28 -32.24
N LEU A 61 -24.13 -0.89 -30.96
CA LEU A 61 -24.76 0.36 -30.55
C LEU A 61 -23.80 1.54 -30.78
N PHE A 62 -22.53 1.36 -30.45
CA PHE A 62 -21.49 2.34 -30.73
C PHE A 62 -21.39 2.64 -32.21
N GLU A 63 -21.45 1.65 -33.09
CA GLU A 63 -21.36 1.84 -34.53
C GLU A 63 -22.52 2.67 -35.12
N LYS A 64 -23.71 2.62 -34.48
CA LYS A 64 -24.92 3.32 -34.92
C LYS A 64 -24.99 4.80 -34.54
N ILE A 65 -24.25 5.22 -33.51
CA ILE A 65 -24.18 6.65 -33.14
C ILE A 65 -23.30 7.43 -34.12
N ASP A 66 -23.55 8.73 -34.21
CA ASP A 66 -22.80 9.61 -35.09
C ASP A 66 -21.33 9.74 -34.65
N TYR A 67 -20.48 10.16 -35.58
CA TYR A 67 -19.04 10.21 -35.38
C TYR A 67 -18.60 11.16 -34.26
N GLN A 68 -19.30 12.29 -34.07
CA GLN A 68 -18.95 13.23 -33.00
C GLN A 68 -19.31 12.63 -31.63
N THR A 69 -20.45 11.96 -31.52
CA THR A 69 -20.84 11.26 -30.29
C THR A 69 -19.85 10.13 -29.95
N LYS A 70 -19.31 9.42 -30.95
CA LYS A 70 -18.23 8.43 -30.73
C LYS A 70 -16.97 9.06 -30.15
N LEU A 71 -16.53 10.20 -30.69
CA LEU A 71 -15.38 10.94 -30.15
C LEU A 71 -15.66 11.40 -28.71
N ASN A 72 -16.84 11.96 -28.47
CA ASN A 72 -17.26 12.43 -27.15
C ASN A 72 -17.30 11.29 -26.12
N CYS A 73 -17.73 10.09 -26.50
CA CYS A 73 -17.70 8.92 -25.63
C CYS A 73 -16.27 8.57 -25.16
N VAL A 74 -15.28 8.65 -26.06
CA VAL A 74 -13.87 8.42 -25.68
C VAL A 74 -13.34 9.55 -24.80
N LYS A 75 -13.73 10.79 -25.09
CA LYS A 75 -13.37 11.94 -24.25
C LYS A 75 -13.97 11.82 -22.85
N GLU A 76 -15.24 11.41 -22.70
CA GLU A 76 -15.88 11.16 -21.41
C GLU A 76 -15.06 10.19 -20.57
N GLU A 77 -14.69 9.04 -21.14
CA GLU A 77 -13.86 8.04 -20.45
C GLU A 77 -12.47 8.59 -20.09
N ALA A 78 -11.81 9.30 -21.01
CA ALA A 78 -10.50 9.91 -20.77
C ALA A 78 -10.55 10.98 -19.65
N MET A 79 -11.57 11.84 -19.66
CA MET A 79 -11.80 12.85 -18.62
C MET A 79 -12.11 12.20 -17.27
N THR A 80 -12.95 11.17 -17.24
CA THR A 80 -13.26 10.42 -16.03
C THR A 80 -12.00 9.81 -15.42
N ILE A 81 -11.18 9.12 -16.22
CA ILE A 81 -9.91 8.56 -15.76
C ILE A 81 -8.95 9.66 -15.29
N ALA A 82 -8.91 10.79 -16.00
CA ALA A 82 -8.04 11.90 -15.64
C ALA A 82 -8.39 12.50 -14.27
N LEU A 83 -9.68 12.72 -14.04
CA LEU A 83 -10.23 13.16 -12.76
C LEU A 83 -9.96 12.14 -11.66
N GLU A 84 -10.34 10.88 -11.89
CA GLU A 84 -10.25 9.78 -10.93
C GLU A 84 -8.80 9.52 -10.48
N ARG A 85 -7.85 9.53 -11.41
CA ARG A 85 -6.47 9.07 -11.13
C ARG A 85 -5.48 10.19 -10.85
N TYR A 86 -5.69 11.40 -11.38
CA TYR A 86 -4.66 12.44 -11.33
C TYR A 86 -5.14 13.70 -10.61
N LEU A 87 -6.31 14.24 -10.97
CA LEU A 87 -6.75 15.55 -10.49
C LEU A 87 -7.42 15.49 -9.11
N ILE A 88 -8.43 14.62 -8.92
CA ILE A 88 -9.14 14.48 -7.63
C ILE A 88 -8.19 13.99 -6.50
N PRO A 89 -7.27 13.03 -6.75
CA PRO A 89 -6.28 12.64 -5.74
C PRO A 89 -5.14 13.67 -5.57
N MET A 90 -5.14 14.75 -6.36
CA MET A 90 -4.08 15.78 -6.40
C MET A 90 -2.68 15.26 -6.74
N VAL A 91 -2.58 14.18 -7.53
CA VAL A 91 -1.29 13.71 -8.09
C VAL A 91 -0.74 14.74 -9.10
N SER A 92 -1.63 15.43 -9.80
CA SER A 92 -1.29 16.51 -10.74
C SER A 92 -2.30 17.65 -10.61
N LYS A 93 -1.83 18.88 -10.85
CA LYS A 93 -2.68 20.06 -11.04
C LYS A 93 -2.76 20.50 -12.51
N ASN A 94 -2.06 19.79 -13.40
CA ASN A 94 -2.03 20.09 -14.82
C ASN A 94 -3.09 19.23 -15.54
N THR A 95 -4.15 19.89 -15.99
CA THR A 95 -5.29 19.25 -16.66
C THR A 95 -4.88 18.56 -17.96
N GLU A 96 -4.14 19.24 -18.82
CA GLU A 96 -3.72 18.73 -20.13
C GLU A 96 -2.85 17.48 -20.00
N THR A 97 -1.88 17.52 -19.09
CA THR A 97 -1.01 16.37 -18.80
C THR A 97 -1.81 15.19 -18.27
N SER A 98 -2.73 15.44 -17.33
CA SER A 98 -3.57 14.40 -16.73
C SER A 98 -4.48 13.73 -17.76
N TYR A 99 -5.08 14.54 -18.64
CA TYR A 99 -5.93 14.06 -19.73
C TYR A 99 -5.12 13.27 -20.77
N ASN A 100 -3.96 13.77 -21.19
CA ASN A 100 -3.10 13.08 -22.15
C ASN A 100 -2.61 11.72 -21.62
N LEU A 101 -2.27 11.64 -20.32
CA LEU A 101 -1.93 10.38 -19.66
C LEU A 101 -3.12 9.41 -19.64
N ALA A 102 -4.31 9.88 -19.32
CA ALA A 102 -5.53 9.07 -19.34
C ALA A 102 -5.84 8.53 -20.75
N LEU A 103 -5.78 9.40 -21.76
CA LEU A 103 -6.00 9.04 -23.16
C LEU A 103 -4.96 8.04 -23.67
N ALA A 104 -3.68 8.24 -23.33
CA ALA A 104 -2.61 7.29 -23.65
C ALA A 104 -2.87 5.91 -23.02
N ARG A 105 -3.41 5.87 -21.79
CA ARG A 105 -3.77 4.61 -21.14
C ARG A 105 -4.94 3.91 -21.81
N ILE A 106 -5.96 4.64 -22.27
CA ILE A 106 -7.05 4.07 -23.08
C ILE A 106 -6.47 3.39 -24.33
N CYS A 107 -5.52 4.05 -24.99
CA CYS A 107 -4.88 3.57 -26.22
C CYS A 107 -3.89 2.40 -26.02
N THR A 108 -3.49 2.07 -24.78
CA THR A 108 -2.39 1.12 -24.54
C THR A 108 -2.72 -0.01 -23.58
N THR A 109 -3.41 0.28 -22.47
CA THR A 109 -3.44 -0.61 -21.30
C THR A 109 -4.84 -0.84 -20.73
N LEU A 110 -5.75 0.13 -20.85
CA LEU A 110 -7.05 0.07 -20.18
C LEU A 110 -8.15 -0.55 -21.04
N SER A 111 -8.04 -0.51 -22.37
CA SER A 111 -9.03 -1.08 -23.26
C SER A 111 -8.38 -2.03 -24.26
N LYS A 112 -9.02 -3.17 -24.50
CA LYS A 112 -8.64 -4.10 -25.57
C LYS A 112 -9.74 -4.07 -26.63
N GLY A 113 -9.33 -4.33 -27.88
CA GLY A 113 -10.25 -4.47 -29.00
C GLY A 113 -10.71 -3.16 -29.65
N TRP A 114 -11.93 -3.16 -30.19
CA TRP A 114 -12.37 -2.14 -31.15
C TRP A 114 -12.45 -0.71 -30.60
N PHE A 115 -12.74 -0.53 -29.31
CA PHE A 115 -12.82 0.81 -28.70
C PHE A 115 -11.43 1.44 -28.55
N CYS A 116 -10.42 0.62 -28.18
CA CYS A 116 -9.02 1.03 -28.18
C CYS A 116 -8.56 1.45 -29.57
N GLN A 117 -8.90 0.64 -30.58
CA GLN A 117 -8.53 0.93 -31.96
C GLN A 117 -9.16 2.25 -32.43
N PHE A 118 -10.44 2.47 -32.12
CA PHE A 118 -11.11 3.74 -32.44
C PHE A 118 -10.42 4.93 -31.76
N ALA A 119 -9.99 4.80 -30.50
CA ALA A 119 -9.24 5.85 -29.81
C ALA A 119 -7.88 6.13 -30.48
N ILE A 120 -7.14 5.09 -30.87
CA ILE A 120 -5.85 5.21 -31.58
C ILE A 120 -6.03 5.92 -32.93
N ASP A 121 -6.99 5.47 -33.73
CA ASP A 121 -7.25 6.00 -35.08
C ASP A 121 -7.66 7.48 -35.05
N ASN A 122 -8.17 7.95 -33.92
CA ASN A 122 -8.69 9.31 -33.73
C ASN A 122 -7.87 10.14 -32.74
N TYR A 123 -6.71 9.65 -32.30
CA TYR A 123 -5.90 10.28 -31.25
C TYR A 123 -5.68 11.79 -31.45
N PRO A 124 -5.30 12.30 -32.64
CA PRO A 124 -5.11 13.74 -32.83
C PRO A 124 -6.38 14.58 -32.58
N LYS A 125 -7.57 14.03 -32.87
CA LYS A 125 -8.85 14.71 -32.64
C LYS A 125 -9.27 14.68 -31.17
N LEU A 126 -8.77 13.69 -30.44
CA LEU A 126 -9.07 13.48 -29.02
C LEU A 126 -8.20 14.34 -28.10
N LEU A 127 -7.07 14.85 -28.57
CA LEU A 127 -6.18 15.74 -27.78
C LEU A 127 -6.83 17.07 -27.37
N ASN A 128 -7.82 17.55 -28.13
CA ASN A 128 -8.51 18.79 -27.80
C ASN A 128 -9.49 18.57 -26.64
N LEU A 129 -9.12 19.08 -25.46
CA LEU A 129 -9.95 19.07 -24.26
C LEU A 129 -10.76 20.38 -24.17
N ASP A 130 -12.08 20.24 -24.05
CA ASP A 130 -13.05 21.34 -24.06
C ASP A 130 -13.74 21.56 -22.70
N LYS A 131 -13.34 20.84 -21.66
CA LYS A 131 -13.88 20.97 -20.30
C LYS A 131 -12.81 21.35 -19.28
N ASP A 132 -13.20 22.20 -18.34
CA ASP A 132 -12.36 22.55 -17.19
C ASP A 132 -12.43 21.46 -16.11
N LEU A 133 -11.59 20.45 -16.27
CA LEU A 133 -11.50 19.35 -15.29
C LEU A 133 -10.94 19.81 -13.94
N LEU A 134 -10.21 20.92 -13.89
CA LEU A 134 -9.59 21.38 -12.65
C LEU A 134 -10.66 21.97 -11.72
N SER A 135 -11.58 22.76 -12.27
CA SER A 135 -12.76 23.24 -11.55
C SER A 135 -13.60 22.08 -11.01
N ILE A 136 -13.90 21.08 -11.86
CA ILE A 136 -14.65 19.87 -11.47
C ILE A 136 -13.94 19.13 -10.34
N ALA A 137 -12.62 18.98 -10.42
CA ALA A 137 -11.85 18.31 -9.39
C ALA A 137 -11.92 19.04 -8.04
N TYR A 138 -11.80 20.38 -8.04
CA TYR A 138 -11.91 21.16 -6.81
C TYR A 138 -13.31 21.06 -6.18
N ASP A 139 -14.38 21.13 -6.97
CA ASP A 139 -15.75 20.97 -6.48
C ASP A 139 -15.95 19.61 -5.77
N ILE A 140 -15.39 18.54 -6.33
CA ILE A 140 -15.42 17.19 -5.72
C ILE A 140 -14.58 17.16 -4.45
N ILE A 141 -13.38 17.76 -4.47
CA ILE A 141 -12.47 17.79 -3.33
C ILE A 141 -13.10 18.53 -2.15
N ASP A 142 -13.81 19.62 -2.41
CA ASP A 142 -14.49 20.43 -1.41
C ASP A 142 -15.75 19.75 -0.87
N LYS A 143 -16.51 19.07 -1.74
CA LYS A 143 -17.72 18.33 -1.36
C LYS A 143 -17.41 17.02 -0.61
N TYR A 144 -16.28 16.39 -0.92
CA TYR A 144 -15.82 15.13 -0.33
C TYR A 144 -14.38 15.30 0.22
N PRO A 145 -14.22 16.04 1.34
CA PRO A 145 -12.93 16.20 1.99
C PRO A 145 -12.42 14.83 2.48
N LEU A 146 -11.14 14.53 2.23
CA LEU A 146 -10.53 13.27 2.64
C LEU A 146 -10.63 13.09 4.16
N VAL A 147 -11.07 11.92 4.61
CA VAL A 147 -10.83 11.45 5.98
C VAL A 147 -9.32 11.43 6.23
N GLU A 148 -8.90 12.06 7.34
CA GLU A 148 -7.57 12.61 7.68
C GLU A 148 -6.34 11.68 7.56
N GLN A 149 -6.49 10.40 7.23
CA GLN A 149 -5.39 9.42 7.31
C GLN A 149 -4.33 9.54 6.20
N LYS A 150 -4.68 9.93 4.96
CA LYS A 150 -3.69 10.00 3.85
C LYS A 150 -3.03 11.37 3.65
N LYS A 151 -3.63 12.47 4.13
CA LYS A 151 -2.98 13.78 4.08
C LYS A 151 -1.72 13.82 4.96
N GLN A 152 -1.69 13.01 6.02
CA GLN A 152 -0.51 12.85 6.87
C GLN A 152 0.64 12.12 6.19
N LEU A 153 0.40 11.05 5.41
CA LEU A 153 1.48 10.22 4.86
C LEU A 153 2.21 10.87 3.67
N SER A 154 1.50 11.58 2.79
CA SER A 154 2.11 12.32 1.67
C SER A 154 2.77 13.64 2.10
N SER A 155 2.38 14.20 3.26
CA SER A 155 3.11 15.32 3.88
C SER A 155 4.24 14.87 4.82
N MET A 156 4.46 13.56 4.98
CA MET A 156 5.41 13.00 5.95
C MET A 156 6.86 13.03 5.44
N PHE A 157 7.04 13.00 4.12
CA PHE A 157 8.35 12.92 3.48
C PHE A 157 8.61 14.16 2.62
N ASP A 158 9.84 14.65 2.66
CA ASP A 158 10.32 15.72 1.79
C ASP A 158 10.25 15.30 0.29
N PRO A 159 10.23 16.26 -0.64
CA PRO A 159 10.11 15.96 -2.07
C PRO A 159 11.22 15.04 -2.62
N GLU A 160 12.43 15.10 -2.08
CA GLU A 160 13.55 14.27 -2.56
C GLU A 160 13.32 12.80 -2.19
N THR A 161 12.90 12.53 -0.95
CA THR A 161 12.48 11.19 -0.51
C THR A 161 11.35 10.63 -1.38
N GLN A 162 10.37 11.46 -1.75
CA GLN A 162 9.26 11.02 -2.60
C GLN A 162 9.72 10.63 -4.01
N ILE A 163 10.62 11.42 -4.61
CA ILE A 163 11.20 11.12 -5.92
C ILE A 163 11.90 9.76 -5.87
N ILE A 164 12.73 9.51 -4.84
CA ILE A 164 13.42 8.23 -4.65
C ILE A 164 12.41 7.08 -4.52
N PHE A 165 11.30 7.26 -3.81
CA PHE A 165 10.30 6.19 -3.66
C PHE A 165 9.61 5.86 -5.00
N GLU A 166 9.32 6.87 -5.82
CA GLU A 166 8.76 6.65 -7.16
C GLU A 166 9.76 5.99 -8.12
N THR A 167 11.08 6.12 -7.91
CA THR A 167 12.06 5.38 -8.73
C THR A 167 12.16 3.90 -8.36
N ILE A 168 11.99 3.55 -7.09
CA ILE A 168 12.07 2.16 -6.60
C ILE A 168 10.78 1.39 -6.91
N LYS A 169 9.63 2.06 -6.82
CA LYS A 169 8.28 1.48 -6.92
C LYS A 169 8.01 0.58 -8.12
N PRO A 170 8.44 0.89 -9.36
CA PRO A 170 8.27 -0.02 -10.50
C PRO A 170 8.98 -1.38 -10.33
N TYR A 171 9.95 -1.47 -9.43
CA TYR A 171 10.76 -2.66 -9.16
C TYR A 171 10.36 -3.36 -7.85
N THR A 172 9.28 -2.89 -7.22
CA THR A 172 8.72 -3.48 -6.00
C THR A 172 7.53 -4.35 -6.35
N LYS A 173 7.52 -5.59 -5.84
CA LYS A 173 6.42 -6.53 -5.98
C LYS A 173 5.95 -6.98 -4.62
N GLU A 174 4.64 -7.14 -4.46
CA GLU A 174 4.08 -7.73 -3.25
C GLU A 174 4.27 -9.24 -3.25
N ILE A 175 4.57 -9.79 -2.07
CA ILE A 175 4.55 -11.23 -1.84
C ILE A 175 3.09 -11.62 -1.58
N LEU A 176 2.52 -12.37 -2.53
CA LEU A 176 1.08 -12.64 -2.58
C LEU A 176 0.60 -13.56 -1.45
N SER A 177 1.46 -14.44 -0.96
CA SER A 177 1.12 -15.39 0.08
C SER A 177 2.36 -15.77 0.88
N PHE A 178 2.15 -16.00 2.17
CA PHE A 178 3.10 -16.65 3.05
C PHE A 178 2.51 -17.94 3.55
N ASP A 179 3.36 -18.90 3.93
CA ASP A 179 2.92 -20.08 4.66
C ASP A 179 2.17 -19.67 5.93
N GLU A 180 1.14 -20.45 6.26
CA GLU A 180 0.29 -20.18 7.41
C GLU A 180 1.10 -20.22 8.71
N ILE A 181 0.94 -19.18 9.52
CA ILE A 181 1.52 -19.12 10.86
C ILE A 181 0.50 -19.76 11.80
N HIS A 182 0.83 -20.91 12.38
CA HIS A 182 -0.04 -21.55 13.35
C HIS A 182 0.08 -20.87 14.70
N PHE A 183 -0.99 -20.19 15.13
CA PHE A 183 -1.03 -19.49 16.42
C PHE A 183 -2.35 -19.76 17.14
N TYR A 184 -2.29 -20.55 18.21
CA TYR A 184 -3.44 -20.86 19.04
C TYR A 184 -3.69 -19.67 19.98
N ASP A 185 -4.80 -18.95 19.77
CA ASP A 185 -5.29 -17.83 20.61
C ASP A 185 -4.82 -16.40 20.24
N GLY A 186 -4.78 -16.07 18.94
CA GLY A 186 -4.65 -14.67 18.53
C GLY A 186 -4.78 -14.40 17.04
N ARG A 187 -4.45 -13.17 16.66
CA ARG A 187 -4.40 -12.71 15.27
C ARG A 187 -2.96 -12.47 14.87
N VAL A 188 -2.60 -12.96 13.70
CA VAL A 188 -1.31 -12.70 13.08
C VAL A 188 -1.55 -12.18 11.66
N ASN A 189 -0.85 -11.12 11.30
CA ASN A 189 -0.86 -10.58 9.95
C ASN A 189 0.59 -10.51 9.47
N ARG A 190 0.84 -11.08 8.29
CA ARG A 190 2.15 -11.03 7.63
C ARG A 190 1.98 -10.49 6.23
N THR A 191 2.74 -9.44 5.93
CA THR A 191 2.81 -8.83 4.61
C THR A 191 4.26 -8.67 4.22
N GLY A 192 4.54 -8.63 2.92
CA GLY A 192 5.89 -8.41 2.45
C GLY A 192 5.96 -7.95 1.02
N ILE A 193 7.12 -7.41 0.69
CA ILE A 193 7.49 -6.97 -0.64
C ILE A 193 8.87 -7.51 -1.00
N GLU A 194 9.05 -7.77 -2.27
CA GLU A 194 10.34 -7.97 -2.90
C GLU A 194 10.71 -6.72 -3.70
N ILE A 195 11.91 -6.19 -3.49
CA ILE A 195 12.45 -5.06 -4.25
C ILE A 195 13.61 -5.58 -5.09
N THR A 196 13.44 -5.60 -6.40
CA THR A 196 14.52 -5.94 -7.34
C THR A 196 15.35 -4.68 -7.62
N SER A 197 16.67 -4.81 -7.68
CA SER A 197 17.51 -3.66 -8.02
C SER A 197 17.27 -3.20 -9.47
N PRO A 198 17.01 -1.91 -9.71
CA PRO A 198 16.95 -1.33 -11.04
C PRO A 198 18.31 -1.34 -11.76
N VAL A 199 19.41 -1.47 -11.02
CA VAL A 199 20.78 -1.46 -11.55
C VAL A 199 21.30 -2.88 -11.80
N ASP A 200 20.82 -3.85 -11.03
CA ASP A 200 21.26 -5.24 -11.08
C ASP A 200 20.08 -6.19 -10.90
N ARG A 201 19.49 -6.65 -12.01
CA ARG A 201 18.27 -7.49 -12.00
C ARG A 201 18.43 -8.83 -11.26
N PHE A 202 19.65 -9.23 -10.93
CA PHE A 202 19.95 -10.45 -10.17
C PHE A 202 20.02 -10.21 -8.67
N VAL A 203 19.96 -8.95 -8.24
CA VAL A 203 19.94 -8.58 -6.84
C VAL A 203 18.53 -8.16 -6.47
N SER A 204 17.95 -8.85 -5.50
CA SER A 204 16.72 -8.42 -4.86
C SER A 204 16.82 -8.56 -3.34
N ILE A 205 15.97 -7.80 -2.67
CA ILE A 205 15.78 -7.91 -1.23
C ILE A 205 14.31 -8.21 -0.95
N THR A 206 14.07 -8.87 0.16
CA THR A 206 12.73 -9.13 0.68
C THR A 206 12.56 -8.40 2.00
N ALA A 207 11.48 -7.62 2.09
CA ALA A 207 11.06 -6.97 3.32
C ALA A 207 9.73 -7.57 3.79
N ILE A 208 9.69 -8.07 5.03
CA ILE A 208 8.52 -8.73 5.62
C ILE A 208 8.18 -8.01 6.91
N VAL A 209 6.90 -7.67 7.05
CA VAL A 209 6.33 -7.18 8.30
C VAL A 209 5.39 -8.23 8.87
N THR A 210 5.54 -8.54 10.15
CA THR A 210 4.62 -9.41 10.86
C THR A 210 4.12 -8.70 12.10
N THR A 211 2.81 -8.65 12.28
CA THR A 211 2.15 -8.13 13.48
C THR A 211 1.33 -9.23 14.12
N LEU A 212 1.36 -9.30 15.45
CA LEU A 212 0.67 -10.32 16.21
C LEU A 212 0.00 -9.68 17.43
N TYR A 213 -1.21 -10.18 17.71
CA TYR A 213 -2.01 -9.80 18.85
C TYR A 213 -2.61 -11.04 19.52
N MET A 214 -2.48 -11.13 20.85
CA MET A 214 -3.04 -12.22 21.65
C MET A 214 -3.80 -11.69 22.87
N THR A 215 -4.91 -12.35 23.19
CA THR A 215 -5.71 -12.09 24.39
C THR A 215 -5.61 -13.26 25.35
N SER A 216 -4.87 -13.11 26.44
CA SER A 216 -4.90 -14.13 27.50
C SER A 216 -6.22 -14.07 28.28
N GLU A 217 -6.78 -15.24 28.63
CA GLU A 217 -7.95 -15.41 29.52
C GLU A 217 -7.84 -14.59 30.83
N LYS A 218 -6.61 -14.31 31.30
CA LYS A 218 -6.33 -13.47 32.48
C LYS A 218 -6.31 -11.96 32.19
N ARG A 219 -6.92 -11.50 31.09
CA ARG A 219 -7.02 -10.10 30.62
C ARG A 219 -5.71 -9.40 30.28
N ASN A 220 -4.62 -10.15 30.07
CA ASN A 220 -3.34 -9.56 29.67
C ASN A 220 -3.18 -9.66 28.17
N ASN A 221 -3.17 -8.52 27.52
CA ASN A 221 -2.95 -8.42 26.09
C ASN A 221 -1.45 -8.50 25.78
N TYR A 222 -1.12 -9.22 24.71
CA TYR A 222 0.21 -9.29 24.16
C TYR A 222 0.19 -8.76 22.73
N TRP A 223 1.15 -7.90 22.40
CA TRP A 223 1.39 -7.44 21.04
C TRP A 223 2.84 -7.66 20.68
N SER A 224 3.08 -8.18 19.48
CA SER A 224 4.42 -8.24 18.91
C SER A 224 4.43 -7.82 17.46
N ALA A 225 5.57 -7.30 17.04
CA ALA A 225 5.78 -6.84 15.69
C ALA A 225 7.23 -7.04 15.27
N SER A 226 7.45 -7.37 14.01
CA SER A 226 8.79 -7.46 13.42
C SER A 226 8.81 -6.87 12.02
N VAL A 227 9.91 -6.19 11.70
CA VAL A 227 10.28 -5.84 10.33
C VAL A 227 11.60 -6.54 10.04
N VAL A 228 11.58 -7.41 9.04
CA VAL A 228 12.72 -8.15 8.53
C VAL A 228 13.02 -7.62 7.15
N ILE A 229 14.28 -7.25 6.89
CA ILE A 229 14.74 -6.82 5.58
C ILE A 229 16.03 -7.58 5.33
N LEU A 230 16.03 -8.41 4.29
CA LEU A 230 17.15 -9.30 3.96
C LEU A 230 17.27 -9.49 2.45
N PRO A 231 18.45 -9.86 1.93
CA PRO A 231 18.63 -10.31 0.56
C PRO A 231 17.71 -11.49 0.24
N SER A 232 17.02 -11.49 -0.90
CA SER A 232 15.95 -12.47 -1.17
C SER A 232 16.44 -13.92 -1.17
N ASP A 233 17.69 -14.15 -1.58
CA ASP A 233 18.37 -15.45 -1.52
C ASP A 233 18.58 -15.96 -0.08
N GLU A 234 18.67 -15.05 0.90
CA GLU A 234 18.78 -15.41 2.32
C GLU A 234 17.44 -15.79 2.96
N LEU A 235 16.30 -15.63 2.25
CA LEU A 235 14.97 -16.03 2.72
C LEU A 235 14.77 -17.55 2.66
N GLU A 236 15.15 -18.17 1.54
CA GLU A 236 15.08 -19.64 1.33
C GLU A 236 15.95 -20.40 2.34
N ALA A 237 17.06 -19.79 2.76
CA ALA A 237 17.91 -20.36 3.81
C ALA A 237 17.22 -20.39 5.20
N VAL A 238 16.14 -19.62 5.40
CA VAL A 238 15.40 -19.61 6.68
C VAL A 238 14.32 -20.67 6.71
N SER A 239 13.69 -20.97 5.56
CA SER A 239 12.65 -22.01 5.46
C SER A 239 13.20 -23.44 5.62
N ASN A 240 14.51 -23.62 5.52
CA ASN A 240 15.18 -24.93 5.62
C ASN A 240 15.73 -25.26 7.01
N ILE A 241 15.32 -24.54 8.06
CA ILE A 241 15.78 -24.81 9.43
C ILE A 241 14.90 -25.92 10.02
N ASP A 242 15.49 -27.10 10.26
CA ASP A 242 14.82 -28.21 10.96
C ASP A 242 14.42 -27.80 12.39
N TYR A 243 13.15 -28.03 12.72
CA TYR A 243 12.57 -27.74 14.02
C TYR A 243 12.98 -28.80 15.04
N GLU A 244 13.90 -28.47 15.95
CA GLU A 244 13.89 -29.13 17.26
C GLU A 244 12.71 -28.56 18.05
N SER A 245 11.57 -29.23 17.93
CA SER A 245 10.37 -28.98 18.74
C SER A 245 10.71 -29.23 20.21
N ASP A 246 11.09 -28.17 20.93
CA ASP A 246 10.95 -28.15 22.38
C ASP A 246 9.43 -28.19 22.68
N ASN A 247 8.92 -29.42 22.82
CA ASN A 247 7.52 -29.84 23.03
C ASN A 247 6.81 -29.23 24.27
N GLU A 248 7.28 -28.12 24.84
CA GLU A 248 6.70 -27.53 26.05
C GLU A 248 5.89 -26.24 25.84
N SER A 249 5.77 -25.73 24.61
CA SER A 249 4.73 -24.70 24.33
C SER A 249 4.27 -24.74 22.88
N GLY A 250 3.30 -25.59 22.56
CA GLY A 250 2.67 -25.72 21.22
C GLY A 250 1.81 -24.53 20.81
N ALA A 251 2.24 -23.30 21.08
CA ALA A 251 1.42 -22.10 20.95
C ALA A 251 1.72 -21.25 19.71
N PHE A 252 2.90 -21.33 19.10
CA PHE A 252 3.29 -20.53 17.93
C PHE A 252 4.30 -21.26 17.05
N ASP A 253 3.95 -21.48 15.78
CA ASP A 253 4.83 -22.01 14.74
C ASP A 253 4.95 -21.00 13.60
N ASP A 254 6.19 -20.56 13.33
CA ASP A 254 6.53 -19.65 12.23
C ASP A 254 7.39 -20.39 11.21
N PRO A 255 6.83 -20.75 10.03
CA PRO A 255 7.55 -21.39 8.92
C PRO A 255 8.84 -20.68 8.50
N LEU A 256 8.90 -19.37 8.72
CA LEU A 256 10.03 -18.53 8.34
C LEU A 256 10.96 -18.21 9.52
N ASN A 257 10.61 -18.53 10.76
CA ASN A 257 11.40 -18.22 11.97
C ASN A 257 11.96 -16.77 11.99
N ILE A 258 11.15 -15.80 11.54
CA ILE A 258 11.53 -14.39 11.42
C ILE A 258 10.80 -13.49 12.41
N HIS A 259 9.70 -13.98 12.99
CA HIS A 259 8.97 -13.25 14.01
C HIS A 259 9.41 -13.68 15.43
N PRO A 260 9.80 -12.74 16.30
CA PRO A 260 10.14 -13.09 17.67
C PRO A 260 8.88 -13.52 18.42
N TYR A 261 8.85 -14.76 18.90
CA TYR A 261 7.81 -15.23 19.81
C TYR A 261 8.21 -15.07 21.28
N TYR A 262 7.25 -14.74 22.14
CA TYR A 262 7.43 -14.68 23.58
C TYR A 262 6.70 -15.85 24.25
N ASN A 263 7.46 -16.81 24.78
CA ASN A 263 6.90 -17.86 25.63
C ASN A 263 6.49 -17.24 26.98
N LEU A 264 5.18 -17.22 27.24
CA LEU A 264 4.57 -16.64 28.43
C LEU A 264 4.89 -17.41 29.73
N ASP A 265 5.16 -18.71 29.64
CA ASP A 265 5.38 -19.58 30.79
C ASP A 265 6.85 -19.65 31.22
N GLY A 266 7.79 -19.43 30.29
CA GLY A 266 9.22 -19.65 30.54
C GLY A 266 10.06 -18.47 31.04
N LYS A 267 9.55 -17.22 31.04
CA LYS A 267 10.36 -15.99 31.30
C LYS A 267 11.70 -15.92 30.51
N LYS A 268 11.85 -16.67 29.42
CA LYS A 268 13.06 -16.68 28.59
C LYS A 268 12.81 -15.82 27.36
N HIS A 269 13.65 -14.81 27.17
CA HIS A 269 13.69 -14.06 25.91
C HIS A 269 14.23 -14.99 24.81
N ILE A 270 13.39 -15.34 23.84
CA ILE A 270 13.83 -16.15 22.70
C ILE A 270 14.70 -15.29 21.77
N LYS A 271 15.71 -15.97 21.23
CA LYS A 271 16.83 -15.48 20.44
C LYS A 271 16.28 -14.69 19.24
N ILE A 272 16.54 -13.39 19.20
CA ILE A 272 16.29 -12.60 17.99
C ILE A 272 17.17 -13.22 16.91
N THR A 273 16.59 -13.59 15.78
CA THR A 273 17.41 -13.95 14.62
C THR A 273 18.21 -12.70 14.21
N SER A 274 19.43 -12.90 13.70
CA SER A 274 20.30 -11.81 13.27
C SER A 274 19.67 -10.92 12.19
N LYS A 275 18.56 -11.37 11.60
CA LYS A 275 17.92 -10.87 10.37
C LYS A 275 16.92 -9.72 10.59
N ASN A 276 16.52 -9.43 11.82
CA ASN A 276 15.49 -8.41 12.09
C ASN A 276 16.08 -7.00 12.12
N VAL A 277 15.47 -6.09 11.34
CA VAL A 277 15.79 -4.65 11.35
C VAL A 277 15.03 -3.94 12.47
N PHE A 278 13.82 -4.41 12.81
CA PHE A 278 13.02 -3.90 13.91
C PHE A 278 12.23 -5.02 14.59
N THR A 279 12.14 -4.97 15.91
CA THR A 279 11.23 -5.80 16.70
C THR A 279 10.60 -5.00 17.82
N PHE A 280 9.32 -5.25 18.06
CA PHE A 280 8.52 -4.67 19.13
C PHE A 280 7.79 -5.79 19.86
N ASN A 281 7.76 -5.71 21.19
CA ASN A 281 7.01 -6.60 22.06
C ASN A 281 6.40 -5.79 23.20
N SER A 282 5.12 -6.04 23.51
CA SER A 282 4.39 -5.42 24.62
C SER A 282 3.64 -6.48 25.42
N TYR A 283 3.84 -6.50 26.73
CA TYR A 283 3.14 -7.38 27.67
C TYR A 283 3.03 -6.73 29.06
N LYS A 284 1.82 -6.68 29.64
CA LYS A 284 1.59 -6.12 31.01
C LYS A 284 2.28 -4.77 31.22
N ASP A 285 2.06 -3.83 30.29
CA ASP A 285 2.68 -2.49 30.26
C ASP A 285 4.20 -2.46 30.08
N ARG A 286 4.86 -3.61 29.92
CA ARG A 286 6.29 -3.70 29.59
C ARG A 286 6.45 -3.69 28.09
N MET A 287 7.39 -2.86 27.62
CA MET A 287 7.69 -2.75 26.20
C MET A 287 9.17 -3.03 25.94
N ILE A 288 9.45 -3.80 24.90
CA ILE A 288 10.80 -4.09 24.43
C ILE A 288 10.86 -3.75 22.95
N ILE A 289 11.72 -2.81 22.60
CA ILE A 289 12.01 -2.43 21.21
C ILE A 289 13.49 -2.69 20.94
N ARG A 290 13.76 -3.30 19.79
CA ARG A 290 15.12 -3.51 19.28
C ARG A 290 15.16 -3.14 17.81
N ALA A 291 16.24 -2.49 17.39
CA ALA A 291 16.44 -2.04 16.03
C ALA A 291 17.89 -2.28 15.58
N LYS A 292 18.08 -2.45 14.28
CA LYS A 292 19.37 -2.48 13.60
C LYS A 292 19.31 -1.57 12.37
N SER A 293 20.47 -1.10 11.92
CA SER A 293 20.55 -0.39 10.64
C SER A 293 20.20 -1.34 9.50
N ALA A 294 19.50 -0.83 8.48
CA ALA A 294 19.25 -1.51 7.21
C ALA A 294 20.30 -1.19 6.14
N ASP A 295 21.36 -0.43 6.45
CA ASP A 295 22.35 0.05 5.48
C ASP A 295 23.05 -1.09 4.73
N TYR A 296 23.34 -2.19 5.42
CA TYR A 296 23.96 -3.36 4.77
C TYR A 296 23.10 -3.89 3.61
N VAL A 297 21.79 -3.96 3.81
CA VAL A 297 20.85 -4.50 2.82
C VAL A 297 20.54 -3.46 1.74
N ALA A 298 20.43 -2.17 2.11
CA ALA A 298 20.31 -1.07 1.15
C ALA A 298 21.52 -1.00 0.20
N ASN A 299 22.75 -1.14 0.73
CA ASN A 299 23.97 -1.16 -0.07
C ASN A 299 24.01 -2.34 -1.05
N LYS A 300 23.45 -3.50 -0.69
CA LYS A 300 23.34 -4.65 -1.60
C LYS A 300 22.49 -4.30 -2.83
N LEU A 301 21.42 -3.52 -2.69
CA LEU A 301 20.58 -3.10 -3.84
C LEU A 301 21.31 -2.24 -4.86
N LYS A 302 22.44 -1.61 -4.51
CA LYS A 302 23.21 -0.71 -5.40
C LYS A 302 22.38 0.41 -6.03
N ILE A 303 21.27 0.80 -5.41
CA ILE A 303 20.46 1.94 -5.88
C ILE A 303 21.16 3.22 -5.39
N PRO A 304 21.52 4.14 -6.30
CA PRO A 304 22.11 5.41 -5.89
C PRO A 304 21.25 6.13 -4.86
N ASP A 305 21.89 6.74 -3.87
CA ASP A 305 21.25 7.57 -2.84
C ASP A 305 20.25 6.88 -1.91
N VAL A 306 20.05 5.55 -2.04
CA VAL A 306 19.22 4.76 -1.13
C VAL A 306 20.06 4.17 0.00
N ASN A 307 19.89 4.72 1.20
CA ASN A 307 20.48 4.19 2.44
C ASN A 307 19.46 3.36 3.24
N GLY A 308 19.88 2.80 4.37
CA GLY A 308 19.03 1.98 5.24
C GLY A 308 17.83 2.75 5.82
N ASP A 309 17.99 4.05 6.08
CA ASP A 309 16.92 4.93 6.57
C ASP A 309 15.79 5.08 5.54
N LEU A 310 16.15 5.43 4.31
CA LEU A 310 15.22 5.55 3.19
C LEU A 310 14.56 4.21 2.85
N LEU A 311 15.34 3.13 2.87
CA LEU A 311 14.80 1.79 2.66
C LEU A 311 13.77 1.41 3.73
N PHE A 312 14.07 1.66 5.01
CA PHE A 312 13.14 1.35 6.09
C PHE A 312 11.86 2.21 6.01
N LYS A 313 12.00 3.51 5.71
CA LYS A 313 10.85 4.40 5.45
C LYS A 313 9.99 3.91 4.27
N TYR A 314 10.63 3.48 3.19
CA TYR A 314 9.95 2.96 2.01
C TYR A 314 9.13 1.71 2.37
N VAL A 315 9.73 0.75 3.08
CA VAL A 315 9.04 -0.47 3.54
C VAL A 315 7.81 -0.13 4.38
N LEU A 316 7.95 0.80 5.34
CA LEU A 316 6.82 1.23 6.17
C LEU A 316 5.74 1.96 5.36
N CYS A 317 6.14 2.82 4.41
CA CYS A 317 5.22 3.55 3.55
C CYS A 317 4.44 2.61 2.63
N TYR A 318 5.12 1.61 2.07
CA TYR A 318 4.53 0.66 1.13
C TYR A 318 3.60 -0.34 1.84
N LEU A 319 4.08 -0.99 2.89
CA LEU A 319 3.32 -2.03 3.61
C LEU A 319 2.28 -1.45 4.57
N ASN A 320 2.50 -0.22 5.06
CA ASN A 320 1.64 0.49 6.01
C ASN A 320 1.12 -0.41 7.14
N PRO A 321 2.04 -0.90 8.02
CA PRO A 321 1.73 -1.95 8.96
C PRO A 321 0.82 -1.45 10.10
N SER A 322 -0.23 -2.23 10.37
CA SER A 322 -1.17 -1.99 11.45
C SER A 322 -1.29 -3.22 12.35
N PHE A 323 -1.71 -3.00 13.59
CA PHE A 323 -2.11 -4.07 14.49
C PHE A 323 -3.60 -4.34 14.30
N GLU A 324 -3.96 -5.56 13.94
CA GLU A 324 -5.35 -6.00 14.04
C GLU A 324 -5.72 -6.15 15.52
N SER A 325 -6.73 -5.43 15.98
CA SER A 325 -7.19 -5.51 17.38
C SER A 325 -8.71 -5.58 17.45
N PHE A 326 -9.23 -6.23 18.51
CA PHE A 326 -10.66 -6.31 18.81
C PHE A 326 -11.21 -5.01 19.46
N ASN A 327 -10.88 -3.84 18.91
CA ASN A 327 -11.26 -2.49 19.43
C ASN A 327 -10.34 -1.93 20.53
N LYS A 328 -9.02 -2.17 20.50
CA LYS A 328 -8.07 -1.56 21.44
C LYS A 328 -6.98 -0.79 20.71
N ILE A 329 -6.67 0.40 21.22
CA ILE A 329 -5.60 1.25 20.67
C ILE A 329 -4.27 0.48 20.78
N PRO A 330 -3.50 0.34 19.68
CA PRO A 330 -2.22 -0.33 19.73
C PRO A 330 -1.26 0.36 20.70
N PRO A 331 -0.52 -0.40 21.53
CA PRO A 331 0.37 0.17 22.54
C PRO A 331 1.51 1.00 21.97
N LEU A 332 1.93 0.73 20.71
CA LEU A 332 3.08 1.38 20.10
C LEU A 332 2.88 2.90 19.99
N GLY A 333 1.76 3.36 19.43
CA GLY A 333 1.49 4.81 19.26
C GLY A 333 1.43 5.53 20.60
N HIS A 334 0.56 5.07 21.50
CA HIS A 334 0.39 5.65 22.84
C HIS A 334 1.69 5.69 23.65
N HIS A 335 2.53 4.66 23.55
CA HIS A 335 3.81 4.64 24.26
C HIS A 335 4.82 5.62 23.63
N MET A 336 4.85 5.76 22.31
CA MET A 336 5.69 6.76 21.66
C MET A 336 5.28 8.18 22.05
N ASP A 337 3.97 8.47 22.09
CA ASP A 337 3.45 9.77 22.55
C ASP A 337 3.90 10.07 23.99
N LYS A 338 3.86 9.05 24.86
CA LYS A 338 4.33 9.14 26.24
C LYS A 338 5.84 9.39 26.33
N LEU A 339 6.66 8.65 25.57
CA LEU A 339 8.11 8.87 25.54
C LEU A 339 8.48 10.26 25.02
N ILE A 340 7.78 10.73 23.98
CA ILE A 340 7.97 12.08 23.43
C ILE A 340 7.65 13.14 24.51
N ALA A 341 6.58 12.94 25.28
CA ALA A 341 6.18 13.83 26.36
C ALA A 341 7.13 13.79 27.58
N GLU A 342 7.66 12.62 27.94
CA GLU A 342 8.52 12.43 29.13
C GLU A 342 10.00 12.77 28.89
N GLU A 343 10.54 12.51 27.69
CA GLU A 343 11.97 12.70 27.39
C GLU A 343 12.30 14.02 26.69
N ASN A 344 11.31 14.90 26.45
CA ASN A 344 11.53 16.20 25.79
C ASN A 344 12.27 16.06 24.44
N ILE A 345 12.01 14.97 23.70
CA ILE A 345 12.63 14.71 22.39
C ILE A 345 11.97 15.63 21.36
N SER A 346 12.41 16.88 21.33
CA SER A 346 11.96 17.95 20.43
C SER A 346 12.27 17.70 18.93
N ASN A 347 12.71 16.50 18.55
CA ASN A 347 13.18 16.18 17.20
C ASN A 347 12.62 14.86 16.60
N ILE A 348 11.73 14.16 17.29
CA ILE A 348 10.91 13.12 16.64
C ILE A 348 9.64 13.86 16.23
N ALA A 349 9.66 14.45 15.03
CA ALA A 349 8.55 15.25 14.54
C ALA A 349 7.24 14.46 14.70
N ALA A 350 6.23 15.08 15.32
CA ALA A 350 4.88 14.54 15.52
C ALA A 350 4.16 14.15 14.19
N THR A 351 4.84 14.30 13.06
CA THR A 351 4.42 13.95 11.71
C THR A 351 4.95 12.59 11.23
N GLN A 352 5.80 11.89 11.99
CA GLN A 352 6.41 10.62 11.56
C GLN A 352 5.62 9.39 12.02
N HIS A 353 5.54 8.38 11.14
CA HIS A 353 4.88 7.10 11.41
C HIS A 353 5.40 6.45 12.71
N PRO A 354 4.53 6.00 13.65
CA PRO A 354 4.94 5.53 14.97
C PRO A 354 6.04 4.45 14.97
N TRP A 355 6.04 3.59 13.95
CA TRP A 355 7.06 2.56 13.78
C TRP A 355 8.44 3.11 13.41
N TYR A 356 8.48 4.17 12.61
CA TYR A 356 9.73 4.82 12.25
C TYR A 356 10.32 5.55 13.45
N SER A 357 9.47 6.29 14.17
CA SER A 357 9.83 6.94 15.44
C SER A 357 10.41 5.92 16.45
N ALA A 358 9.76 4.77 16.57
CA ALA A 358 10.21 3.68 17.44
C ALA A 358 11.56 3.08 17.01
N TRP A 359 11.77 2.91 15.70
CA TRP A 359 13.01 2.40 15.13
C TRP A 359 14.18 3.37 15.36
N ILE A 360 14.02 4.66 15.03
CA ILE A 360 15.04 5.70 15.27
C ILE A 360 15.38 5.82 16.74
N TYR A 361 14.37 5.81 17.61
CA TYR A 361 14.60 5.83 19.05
C TYR A 361 15.45 4.64 19.50
N ALA A 362 15.12 3.43 19.05
CA ALA A 362 15.84 2.22 19.44
C ALA A 362 17.27 2.17 18.89
N LEU A 363 17.52 2.74 17.71
CA LEU A 363 18.87 2.90 17.15
C LEU A 363 19.73 3.84 18.00
N LYS A 364 19.18 4.99 18.43
CA LYS A 364 19.89 5.98 19.24
C LYS A 364 20.21 5.46 20.65
N ASN A 365 19.27 4.74 21.26
CA ASN A 365 19.36 4.33 22.67
C ASN A 365 19.92 2.91 22.90
N LYS A 366 20.46 2.25 21.87
CA LYS A 366 21.13 0.92 21.96
C LYS A 366 20.34 -0.15 22.75
N GLN A 367 19.08 -0.34 22.38
CA GLN A 367 18.09 -1.27 22.98
C GLN A 367 17.44 -0.78 24.28
N LEU A 368 16.10 -0.66 24.24
CA LEU A 368 15.29 -0.42 25.43
C LEU A 368 15.20 -1.70 26.29
N LYS A 369 15.70 -1.62 27.52
CA LYS A 369 15.18 -2.36 28.67
C LYS A 369 14.72 -1.33 29.70
N ALA A 370 13.52 -0.77 29.56
CA ALA A 370 13.05 0.29 30.46
C ALA A 370 11.96 -0.19 31.43
N PHE A 371 12.41 -0.25 32.69
CA PHE A 371 11.73 0.05 33.96
C PHE A 371 10.48 -0.69 34.42
N HIS A 372 10.66 -1.38 35.55
CA HIS A 372 9.63 -1.71 36.52
C HIS A 372 8.91 -0.44 36.99
N ARG A 373 7.57 -0.45 37.01
CA ARG A 373 6.83 0.33 38.00
C ARG A 373 7.33 -0.11 39.39
N LYS A 374 7.85 0.83 40.19
CA LYS A 374 7.87 0.68 41.65
C LYS A 374 6.44 0.72 42.17
#